data_AF-A0A1Y4N806-F1
#
_entry.id   AF-A0A1Y4N806-F1
#
_cell.length_a   1.000
_cell.length_b   1.000
_cell.length_c   1.000
_cell.angle_alpha   90.00
_cell.angle_beta   90.00
_cell.angle_gamma   90.00
#
_symmetry.space_group_name_H-M   'P 1'
#
loop_
_entity.id
_entity.type
_entity.pdbx_description
1 polymer ?
#
loop_
_entity_poly.entity_id
_entity_poly.type
_entity_poly.pdbx_seq_one_letter_code
_entity_poly.pdbx_strand_id
1 'polypeptide(L)'
;MSQKRFSFDDDFENTSNVSVYQGQDSLNDRSVTANSKNGKNKMKKKKKGKFKIKKWQIALIIFLLLIIIFIVYVFVAGSNEGPVYGDRCASLIAIDETKFDGIEDTIEADGNINSVNIEVDCRIIKISMDFIDNTTSDTAIQLATNALHTLDDSLGETKEEGSVYSNLFGTANGRGQYNVEFVLTSNGDSNFPMFGTKHPSSDEITFTGANVVDQAATDRANSTLNQSGQ
;
A
#
# COMPACT_ATOMS: atom_id res chain seq x y z
N MET A 1 10.96 -1.94 43.72
CA MET A 1 11.59 -1.67 42.41
C MET A 1 10.57 -0.98 41.52
N SER A 2 11.03 0.01 40.76
CA SER A 2 10.25 1.12 40.20
C SER A 2 9.32 0.72 39.05
N GLN A 3 8.01 1.03 39.16
CA GLN A 3 7.07 1.05 38.04
C GLN A 3 7.31 2.32 37.23
N LYS A 4 7.80 2.18 35.99
CA LYS A 4 7.86 3.30 35.04
C LYS A 4 6.48 3.51 34.42
N ARG A 5 5.88 4.66 34.71
CA ARG A 5 4.68 5.17 34.04
C ARG A 5 5.02 5.49 32.59
N PHE A 6 4.19 5.03 31.65
CA PHE A 6 4.13 5.58 30.31
C PHE A 6 3.47 6.96 30.37
N SER A 7 4.09 7.95 29.72
CA SER A 7 3.53 9.28 29.49
C SER A 7 3.31 9.40 27.99
N PHE A 8 2.07 9.64 27.58
CA PHE A 8 1.71 10.07 26.24
C PHE A 8 1.43 11.57 26.36
N ASP A 9 2.27 12.39 25.74
CA ASP A 9 1.97 13.80 25.53
C ASP A 9 1.24 13.91 24.19
N ASP A 10 -0.09 14.01 24.26
CA ASP A 10 -0.97 14.42 23.18
C ASP A 10 -1.08 15.96 23.19
N ASP A 11 -0.44 16.63 22.23
CA ASP A 11 -0.79 18.01 21.87
C ASP A 11 -1.38 18.03 20.46
N PHE A 12 -2.72 17.99 20.40
CA PHE A 12 -3.50 18.25 19.20
C PHE A 12 -4.21 19.60 19.39
N GLU A 13 -3.61 20.70 18.92
CA GLU A 13 -4.34 21.96 18.77
C GLU A 13 -4.87 22.11 17.34
N ASN A 14 -6.18 21.91 17.26
CA ASN A 14 -7.11 22.33 16.24
C ASN A 14 -7.25 23.86 16.23
N THR A 15 -7.22 24.52 15.07
CA THR A 15 -8.18 25.58 14.76
C THR A 15 -8.14 25.92 13.26
N SER A 16 -9.15 25.40 12.57
CA SER A 16 -9.77 26.01 11.42
C SER A 16 -10.15 27.47 11.69
N ASN A 17 -9.89 28.38 10.74
CA ASN A 17 -10.66 29.61 10.55
C ASN A 17 -10.63 30.02 9.07
N VAL A 18 -11.78 29.85 8.43
CA VAL A 18 -12.19 30.40 7.14
C VAL A 18 -12.45 31.91 7.28
N SER A 19 -12.07 32.71 6.29
CA SER A 19 -12.92 33.83 5.83
C SER A 19 -12.60 34.23 4.38
N VAL A 20 -13.68 34.45 3.64
CA VAL A 20 -13.77 34.90 2.23
C VAL A 20 -14.40 36.31 2.22
N TYR A 21 -14.17 37.05 1.12
CA TYR A 21 -14.93 38.18 0.51
C TYR A 21 -14.14 39.50 0.35
N GLN A 22 -13.81 39.85 -0.92
CA GLN A 22 -14.34 40.96 -1.77
C GLN A 22 -13.63 42.31 -1.54
N GLY A 23 -13.25 43.12 -2.53
CA GLY A 23 -13.44 43.11 -3.98
C GLY A 23 -12.88 44.41 -4.59
N GLN A 24 -12.84 44.41 -5.93
CA GLN A 24 -12.98 45.55 -6.87
C GLN A 24 -11.89 46.62 -7.09
N ASP A 25 -11.68 46.82 -8.40
CA ASP A 25 -11.54 48.10 -9.12
C ASP A 25 -10.21 48.88 -8.96
N SER A 26 -9.59 49.46 -10.00
CA SER A 26 -9.91 49.57 -11.42
C SER A 26 -8.76 50.32 -12.12
N LEU A 27 -8.74 50.23 -13.46
CA LEU A 27 -8.39 51.29 -14.41
C LEU A 27 -6.93 51.80 -14.52
N ASN A 28 -6.30 51.32 -15.60
CA ASN A 28 -5.68 52.13 -16.67
C ASN A 28 -5.38 53.60 -16.34
N ASP A 29 -4.12 53.99 -16.57
CA ASP A 29 -3.93 55.11 -17.50
C ASP A 29 -2.69 54.98 -18.40
N ARG A 30 -2.89 55.59 -19.55
CA ARG A 30 -2.28 55.45 -20.86
C ARG A 30 -0.99 56.27 -20.98
N SER A 31 -0.08 55.74 -21.82
CA SER A 31 0.57 56.50 -22.93
C SER A 31 1.66 57.54 -22.60
N VAL A 32 2.58 57.98 -23.47
CA VAL A 32 2.73 57.97 -24.94
C VAL A 32 4.23 57.84 -25.29
N THR A 33 4.47 57.22 -26.43
CA THR A 33 5.66 57.11 -27.28
C THR A 33 6.61 58.30 -27.42
N ALA A 34 7.90 58.03 -27.71
CA ALA A 34 8.64 58.78 -28.73
C ALA A 34 9.74 57.93 -29.39
N ASN A 35 9.65 57.83 -30.71
CA ASN A 35 10.64 57.25 -31.62
C ASN A 35 11.90 58.13 -31.75
N SER A 36 13.01 57.49 -32.14
CA SER A 36 13.90 57.91 -33.24
C SER A 36 15.38 58.21 -32.92
N LYS A 37 16.21 57.62 -33.78
CA LYS A 37 17.52 58.05 -34.35
C LYS A 37 18.80 57.36 -33.87
N ASN A 38 19.27 56.52 -34.82
CA ASN A 38 20.65 56.20 -35.16
C ASN A 38 21.73 57.11 -34.56
N GLY A 39 22.63 56.49 -33.80
CA GLY A 39 23.96 57.01 -33.48
C GLY A 39 24.97 55.87 -33.49
N LYS A 40 25.71 55.72 -34.58
CA LYS A 40 26.87 54.82 -34.67
C LYS A 40 27.87 55.23 -33.60
N ASN A 41 28.11 54.41 -32.58
CA ASN A 41 29.27 54.58 -31.71
C ASN A 41 29.83 53.24 -31.20
N LYS A 42 30.93 52.86 -31.84
CA LYS A 42 32.10 52.13 -31.33
C LYS A 42 31.82 51.01 -30.33
N MET A 43 31.83 49.79 -30.87
CA MET A 43 31.90 48.50 -30.20
C MET A 43 33.08 48.47 -29.20
N LYS A 44 32.84 48.83 -27.94
CA LYS A 44 33.80 48.57 -26.86
C LYS A 44 33.77 47.08 -26.59
N LYS A 45 34.86 46.38 -26.94
CA LYS A 45 35.12 44.99 -26.53
C LYS A 45 34.93 44.89 -25.01
N LYS A 46 33.80 44.34 -24.55
CA LYS A 46 33.64 43.94 -23.15
C LYS A 46 34.63 42.82 -22.91
N LYS A 47 35.72 43.13 -22.20
CA LYS A 47 36.64 42.12 -21.67
C LYS A 47 35.79 41.09 -20.92
N LYS A 48 35.91 39.81 -21.28
CA LYS A 48 35.39 38.70 -20.46
C LYS A 48 36.01 38.85 -19.08
N GLY A 49 35.23 39.38 -18.13
CA GLY A 49 35.64 39.47 -16.74
C GLY A 49 35.84 38.06 -16.25
N LYS A 50 37.09 37.68 -15.97
CA LYS A 50 37.39 36.42 -15.30
C LYS A 50 36.67 36.50 -13.95
N PHE A 51 35.59 35.73 -13.77
CA PHE A 51 34.92 35.64 -12.47
C PHE A 51 35.97 35.15 -11.47
N LYS A 52 36.39 36.04 -10.57
CA LYS A 52 37.33 35.73 -9.50
C LYS A 52 36.53 35.02 -8.43
N ILE A 53 36.38 33.70 -8.58
CA ILE A 53 35.68 32.88 -7.60
C ILE A 53 36.48 32.97 -6.29
N LYS A 54 35.84 33.47 -5.24
CA LYS A 54 36.48 33.55 -3.92
C LYS A 54 36.56 32.14 -3.34
N LYS A 55 37.61 31.85 -2.56
CA LYS A 55 37.81 30.51 -1.95
C LYS A 55 36.58 30.02 -1.17
N TRP A 56 35.81 30.92 -0.57
CA TRP A 56 34.57 30.61 0.14
C TRP A 56 33.42 30.15 -0.78
N GLN A 57 33.33 30.66 -2.02
CA GLN A 57 32.34 30.23 -3.00
C GLN A 57 32.65 28.82 -3.53
N ILE A 58 33.93 28.46 -3.64
CA ILE A 58 34.36 27.10 -3.99
C ILE A 58 33.95 26.12 -2.88
N ALA A 59 34.12 26.50 -1.61
CA ALA A 59 33.68 25.69 -0.48
C ALA A 59 32.17 25.45 -0.47
N LEU A 60 31.37 26.48 -0.79
CA LEU A 60 29.91 26.33 -0.90
C LEU A 60 29.48 25.40 -2.04
N ILE A 61 30.16 25.45 -3.19
CA ILE A 61 29.88 24.55 -4.32
C ILE A 61 30.18 23.10 -3.96
N ILE A 62 31.30 22.85 -3.25
CA ILE A 62 31.66 21.50 -2.79
C ILE A 62 30.64 20.99 -1.76
N PHE A 63 30.22 21.84 -0.83
CA PHE A 63 29.21 21.49 0.17
C PHE A 63 27.86 21.15 -0.48
N LEU A 64 27.44 21.91 -1.49
CA LEU A 64 26.23 21.62 -2.27
C LEU A 64 26.32 20.26 -2.99
N LEU A 65 27.48 19.93 -3.58
CA LEU A 65 27.71 18.63 -4.22
C LEU A 65 27.61 17.47 -3.21
N LEU A 66 28.15 17.63 -2.01
CA LEU A 66 28.04 16.62 -0.95
C LEU A 66 26.60 16.41 -0.50
N ILE A 67 25.80 17.48 -0.40
CA ILE A 67 24.38 17.37 -0.08
C ILE A 67 23.64 16.60 -1.18
N ILE A 68 23.90 16.90 -2.45
CA ILE A 68 23.26 16.19 -3.57
C ILE A 68 23.63 14.70 -3.54
N ILE A 69 24.91 14.37 -3.32
CA ILE A 69 25.37 12.97 -3.18
C ILE A 69 24.68 12.29 -2.00
N PHE A 70 24.55 12.98 -0.87
CA PHE A 70 23.87 12.46 0.32
C PHE A 70 22.38 12.21 0.07
N ILE A 71 21.69 13.12 -0.63
CA ILE A 71 20.27 12.95 -0.98
C ILE A 71 20.10 11.75 -1.92
N VAL A 72 20.96 11.60 -2.93
CA VAL A 72 20.95 10.43 -3.82
C VAL A 72 21.24 9.14 -3.05
N TYR A 73 22.20 9.18 -2.12
CA TYR A 73 22.52 8.04 -1.27
C TYR A 73 21.34 7.62 -0.40
N VAL A 74 20.68 8.58 0.26
CA VAL A 74 19.49 8.31 1.09
C VAL A 74 18.33 7.82 0.23
N PHE A 75 18.16 8.36 -0.98
CA PHE A 75 17.15 7.87 -1.91
C PHE A 75 17.45 6.44 -2.34
N VAL A 76 18.67 6.10 -2.76
CA VAL A 76 19.05 4.73 -3.18
C VAL A 76 18.98 3.75 -2.01
N ALA A 77 19.52 4.12 -0.85
CA ALA A 77 19.49 3.28 0.36
C ALA A 77 18.08 3.17 0.98
N GLY A 78 17.20 4.12 0.67
CA GLY A 78 15.80 4.12 1.11
C GLY A 78 14.84 3.53 0.08
N SER A 79 15.20 3.49 -1.21
CA SER A 79 14.26 3.14 -2.27
C SER A 79 14.12 1.64 -2.46
N ASN A 80 15.16 0.82 -2.27
CA ASN A 80 15.03 -0.64 -2.37
C ASN A 80 16.08 -1.28 -1.43
N GLU A 81 15.65 -2.12 -0.49
CA GLU A 81 16.52 -2.95 0.40
C GLU A 81 17.42 -2.16 1.37
N GLY A 82 16.83 -1.25 2.15
CA GLY A 82 17.55 -0.64 3.28
C GLY A 82 18.01 -1.68 4.32
N PRO A 83 19.18 -1.50 4.97
CA PRO A 83 19.82 -2.49 5.86
C PRO A 83 19.03 -2.85 7.13
N VAL A 84 17.89 -2.19 7.37
CA VAL A 84 17.00 -2.40 8.52
C VAL A 84 15.91 -3.43 8.20
N TYR A 85 15.62 -3.67 6.92
CA TYR A 85 14.72 -4.71 6.46
C TYR A 85 15.54 -5.66 5.59
N GLY A 86 16.26 -6.60 6.20
CA GLY A 86 16.92 -7.67 5.46
C GLY A 86 15.94 -8.43 4.57
N ASP A 87 16.41 -9.30 3.69
CA ASP A 87 15.60 -9.97 2.67
C ASP A 87 14.46 -10.86 3.23
N ARG A 88 13.34 -10.26 3.63
CA ARG A 88 12.18 -10.97 4.20
C ARG A 88 11.51 -11.89 3.18
N CYS A 89 11.72 -11.60 1.90
CA CYS A 89 11.12 -12.30 0.76
C CYS A 89 12.13 -13.18 0.01
N ALA A 90 13.47 -13.02 0.15
CA ALA A 90 14.44 -13.77 -0.66
C ALA A 90 14.60 -15.26 -0.29
N SER A 91 13.94 -15.72 0.78
CA SER A 91 13.93 -17.13 1.19
C SER A 91 12.60 -17.82 0.84
N LEU A 92 11.73 -17.16 0.10
CA LEU A 92 10.46 -17.72 -0.35
C LEU A 92 10.67 -18.52 -1.64
N ILE A 93 9.84 -19.54 -1.84
CA ILE A 93 9.71 -20.20 -3.14
C ILE A 93 9.28 -19.15 -4.17
N ALA A 94 9.99 -19.06 -5.29
CA ALA A 94 9.68 -18.10 -6.34
C ALA A 94 8.37 -18.49 -7.03
N ILE A 95 7.46 -17.52 -7.20
CA ILE A 95 6.21 -17.71 -7.91
C ILE A 95 6.34 -17.10 -9.30
N ASP A 96 5.91 -17.86 -10.30
CA ASP A 96 5.79 -17.35 -11.67
C ASP A 96 4.47 -16.61 -11.83
N GLU A 97 4.49 -15.30 -11.55
CA GLU A 97 3.31 -14.42 -11.66
C GLU A 97 2.72 -14.40 -13.07
N THR A 98 3.47 -14.76 -14.10
CA THR A 98 2.95 -14.83 -15.49
C THR A 98 1.90 -15.91 -15.69
N LYS A 99 1.77 -16.84 -14.74
CA LYS A 99 0.73 -17.86 -14.74
C LYS A 99 -0.59 -17.39 -14.12
N PHE A 100 -0.60 -16.26 -13.41
CA PHE A 100 -1.78 -15.82 -12.69
C PHE A 100 -2.94 -15.52 -13.62
N ASP A 101 -2.73 -14.81 -14.73
CA ASP A 101 -3.78 -14.55 -15.72
C ASP A 101 -4.49 -15.85 -16.17
N GLY A 102 -3.72 -16.91 -16.46
CA GLY A 102 -4.30 -18.20 -16.88
C GLY A 102 -5.03 -18.94 -15.75
N ILE A 103 -4.62 -18.73 -14.50
CA ILE A 103 -5.27 -19.30 -13.31
C ILE A 103 -6.56 -18.53 -13.01
N GLU A 104 -6.52 -17.20 -13.08
CA GLU A 104 -7.67 -16.31 -12.96
C GLU A 104 -8.73 -16.67 -14.00
N ASP A 105 -8.35 -16.77 -15.28
CA ASP A 105 -9.23 -17.22 -16.37
C ASP A 105 -9.88 -18.58 -16.08
N THR A 106 -9.12 -19.51 -15.48
CA THR A 106 -9.61 -20.85 -15.14
C THR A 106 -10.63 -20.80 -14.01
N ILE A 107 -10.43 -19.93 -13.02
CA ILE A 107 -11.35 -19.76 -11.89
C ILE A 107 -12.60 -18.99 -12.33
N GLU A 108 -12.43 -17.92 -13.12
CA GLU A 108 -13.53 -17.11 -13.68
C GLU A 108 -14.42 -17.88 -14.66
N ALA A 109 -13.97 -19.03 -15.17
CA ALA A 109 -14.81 -19.93 -15.97
C ALA A 109 -16.02 -20.48 -15.19
N ASP A 110 -16.02 -20.41 -13.85
CA ASP A 110 -17.20 -20.70 -13.03
C ASP A 110 -18.25 -19.59 -13.18
N GLY A 111 -19.46 -19.95 -13.59
CA GLY A 111 -20.54 -18.99 -13.85
C GLY A 111 -21.05 -18.22 -12.62
N ASN A 112 -20.57 -18.53 -11.41
CA ASN A 112 -20.90 -17.78 -10.19
C ASN A 112 -19.89 -16.67 -9.86
N ILE A 113 -18.85 -16.48 -10.68
CA ILE A 113 -17.75 -15.54 -10.44
C ILE A 113 -17.76 -14.46 -11.53
N ASN A 114 -17.72 -13.20 -11.13
CA ASN A 114 -17.62 -12.06 -12.05
C ASN A 114 -16.15 -11.74 -12.38
N SER A 115 -15.28 -11.78 -11.38
CA SER A 115 -13.85 -11.49 -11.54
C SER A 115 -13.02 -12.07 -10.41
N VAL A 116 -11.77 -12.42 -10.71
CA VAL A 116 -10.72 -12.82 -9.77
C VAL A 116 -9.48 -11.98 -10.00
N ASN A 117 -8.80 -11.61 -8.92
CA ASN A 117 -7.52 -10.92 -8.99
C ASN A 117 -6.57 -11.48 -7.93
N ILE A 118 -5.41 -11.95 -8.36
CA ILE A 118 -4.37 -12.57 -7.55
C ILE A 118 -3.14 -11.68 -7.55
N GLU A 119 -2.80 -11.16 -6.38
CA GLU A 119 -1.63 -10.29 -6.19
C GLU A 119 -0.67 -10.90 -5.18
N VAL A 120 0.63 -10.80 -5.45
CA VAL A 120 1.68 -11.18 -4.50
C VAL A 120 2.31 -9.92 -3.92
N ASP A 121 2.22 -9.77 -2.59
CA ASP A 121 2.96 -8.75 -1.84
C ASP A 121 3.92 -9.44 -0.85
N CYS A 122 5.16 -9.61 -1.30
CA CYS A 122 6.24 -10.29 -0.58
C CYS A 122 5.88 -11.71 -0.10
N ARG A 123 5.22 -11.82 1.07
CA ARG A 123 4.89 -13.07 1.77
C ARG A 123 3.37 -13.29 1.84
N ILE A 124 2.60 -12.39 1.28
CA ILE A 124 1.14 -12.43 1.28
C ILE A 124 0.69 -12.59 -0.17
N ILE A 125 -0.18 -13.56 -0.41
CA ILE A 125 -0.89 -13.73 -1.66
C ILE A 125 -2.31 -13.31 -1.40
N LYS A 126 -2.74 -12.23 -2.06
CA LYS A 126 -4.08 -11.70 -1.93
C LYS A 126 -4.92 -12.20 -3.10
N ILE A 127 -6.01 -12.89 -2.78
CA ILE A 127 -6.99 -13.39 -3.74
C ILE A 127 -8.28 -12.60 -3.53
N SER A 128 -8.60 -11.74 -4.48
CA SER A 128 -9.85 -10.97 -4.48
C SER A 128 -10.82 -11.61 -5.45
N MET A 129 -12.04 -11.91 -5.00
CA MET A 129 -13.06 -12.56 -5.82
C MET A 129 -14.37 -11.80 -5.70
N ASP A 130 -14.92 -11.40 -6.84
CA ASP A 130 -16.25 -10.83 -6.93
C ASP A 130 -17.20 -11.87 -7.51
N PHE A 131 -18.28 -12.16 -6.78
CA PHE A 131 -19.27 -13.17 -7.14
C PHE A 131 -20.52 -12.52 -7.74
N ILE A 132 -21.30 -13.31 -8.48
CA ILE A 132 -22.60 -12.88 -8.97
C ILE A 132 -23.55 -12.54 -7.81
N ASP A 133 -24.51 -11.66 -8.07
CA ASP A 133 -25.52 -11.25 -7.09
C ASP A 133 -26.26 -12.45 -6.48
N ASN A 134 -26.52 -12.37 -5.17
CA ASN A 134 -27.16 -13.38 -4.34
C ASN A 134 -26.36 -14.69 -4.17
N THR A 135 -25.06 -14.69 -4.48
CA THR A 135 -24.17 -15.77 -4.04
C THR A 135 -24.11 -15.79 -2.52
N THR A 136 -24.34 -16.96 -1.93
CA THR A 136 -24.32 -17.13 -0.47
C THR A 136 -22.89 -17.18 0.06
N SER A 137 -22.74 -16.83 1.33
CA SER A 137 -21.46 -16.93 2.05
C SER A 137 -20.81 -18.31 1.93
N ASP A 138 -21.58 -19.39 2.14
CA ASP A 138 -21.05 -20.76 2.09
C ASP A 138 -20.54 -21.13 0.69
N THR A 139 -21.27 -20.74 -0.36
CA THR A 139 -20.85 -20.98 -1.74
C THR A 139 -19.60 -20.19 -2.08
N ALA A 140 -19.51 -18.93 -1.67
CA ALA A 140 -18.31 -18.11 -1.87
C ALA A 140 -17.08 -18.69 -1.15
N ILE A 141 -17.24 -19.21 0.07
CA ILE A 141 -16.16 -19.88 0.81
C ILE A 141 -15.68 -21.14 0.07
N GLN A 142 -16.60 -21.95 -0.46
CA GLN A 142 -16.25 -23.13 -1.24
C GLN A 142 -15.50 -22.76 -2.53
N LEU A 143 -15.98 -21.76 -3.27
CA LEU A 143 -15.34 -21.29 -4.50
C LEU A 143 -13.95 -20.71 -4.22
N ALA A 144 -13.80 -19.92 -3.14
CA ALA A 144 -12.49 -19.40 -2.73
C ALA A 144 -11.51 -20.49 -2.32
N THR A 145 -11.99 -21.53 -1.63
CA THR A 145 -11.16 -22.69 -1.25
C THR A 145 -10.71 -23.46 -2.51
N ASN A 146 -11.61 -23.67 -3.46
CA ASN A 146 -11.28 -24.32 -4.73
C ASN A 146 -10.31 -23.49 -5.57
N ALA A 147 -10.48 -22.17 -5.60
CA ALA A 147 -9.56 -21.25 -6.27
C ALA A 147 -8.13 -21.39 -5.73
N LEU A 148 -7.97 -21.49 -4.41
CA LEU A 148 -6.64 -21.72 -3.82
C LEU A 148 -6.06 -23.09 -4.18
N HIS A 149 -6.88 -24.14 -4.27
CA HIS A 149 -6.43 -25.43 -4.77
C HIS A 149 -5.97 -25.36 -6.23
N THR A 150 -6.73 -24.69 -7.10
CA THR A 150 -6.36 -24.50 -8.50
C THR A 150 -5.04 -23.72 -8.62
N LEU A 151 -4.85 -22.68 -7.81
CA LEU A 151 -3.61 -21.91 -7.75
C LEU A 151 -2.44 -22.81 -7.32
N ASP A 152 -2.62 -23.61 -6.25
CA ASP A 152 -1.59 -24.52 -5.74
C ASP A 152 -1.15 -25.57 -6.77
N ASP A 153 -2.13 -26.24 -7.38
CA ASP A 153 -1.89 -27.27 -8.38
C ASP A 153 -1.21 -26.71 -9.64
N SER A 154 -1.57 -25.49 -10.05
CA SER A 154 -1.05 -24.84 -11.26
C SER A 154 0.39 -24.34 -11.10
N LEU A 155 0.78 -23.98 -9.87
CA LEU A 155 2.14 -23.57 -9.55
C LEU A 155 3.09 -24.77 -9.42
N GLY A 156 2.55 -25.96 -9.15
CA GLY A 156 3.26 -27.24 -9.33
C GLY A 156 4.33 -27.53 -8.28
N GLU A 157 4.18 -26.94 -7.09
CA GLU A 157 5.11 -27.11 -5.99
C GLU A 157 4.92 -28.45 -5.26
N THR A 158 6.00 -28.93 -4.64
CA THR A 158 5.97 -30.21 -3.92
C THR A 158 5.09 -30.13 -2.67
N LYS A 159 4.39 -31.21 -2.36
CA LYS A 159 3.46 -31.29 -1.22
C LYS A 159 3.97 -32.28 -0.18
N GLU A 160 4.01 -31.86 1.09
CA GLU A 160 4.35 -32.74 2.20
C GLU A 160 3.26 -33.81 2.42
N GLU A 161 3.69 -34.99 2.87
CA GLU A 161 2.78 -36.12 3.09
C GLU A 161 1.73 -35.77 4.16
N GLY A 162 0.45 -35.88 3.78
CA GLY A 162 -0.68 -35.59 4.67
C GLY A 162 -1.10 -34.12 4.74
N SER A 163 -0.37 -33.19 4.10
CA SER A 163 -0.83 -31.80 4.01
C SER A 163 -1.99 -31.65 3.01
N VAL A 164 -2.75 -30.57 3.10
CA VAL A 164 -3.77 -30.19 2.11
C VAL A 164 -3.19 -29.36 0.97
N TYR A 165 -2.14 -28.58 1.22
CA TYR A 165 -1.52 -27.69 0.23
C TYR A 165 -0.05 -28.03 0.00
N SER A 166 0.52 -27.56 -1.11
CA SER A 166 1.94 -27.67 -1.38
C SER A 166 2.78 -26.85 -0.38
N ASN A 167 4.08 -27.08 -0.43
CA ASN A 167 5.09 -26.33 0.31
C ASN A 167 5.00 -24.83 0.06
N LEU A 168 4.43 -24.38 -1.07
CA LEU A 168 4.20 -22.97 -1.37
C LEU A 168 3.28 -22.30 -0.35
N PHE A 169 2.19 -22.96 0.02
CA PHE A 169 1.30 -22.48 1.07
C PHE A 169 1.54 -23.17 2.41
N GLY A 170 2.61 -23.97 2.49
CA GLY A 170 3.00 -24.70 3.68
C GLY A 170 4.31 -24.16 4.26
N THR A 171 5.12 -25.09 4.77
CA THR A 171 6.46 -24.80 5.28
C THR A 171 7.49 -25.40 4.33
N ALA A 172 8.53 -24.63 4.02
CA ALA A 172 9.67 -25.10 3.25
C ALA A 172 10.95 -24.50 3.84
N ASN A 173 12.08 -25.19 3.74
CA ASN A 173 13.37 -24.70 4.25
C ASN A 173 13.33 -24.29 5.74
N GLY A 174 12.49 -24.97 6.55
CA GLY A 174 12.32 -24.69 7.97
C GLY A 174 11.55 -23.39 8.29
N ARG A 175 10.84 -22.81 7.32
CA ARG A 175 10.07 -21.58 7.48
C ARG A 175 8.74 -21.66 6.72
N GLY A 176 7.69 -21.06 7.28
CA GLY A 176 6.45 -20.86 6.53
C GLY A 176 6.73 -20.10 5.23
N GLN A 177 6.00 -20.38 4.17
CA GLN A 177 6.17 -19.72 2.88
C GLN A 177 5.21 -18.53 2.78
N TYR A 178 4.08 -18.67 2.08
CA TYR A 178 3.12 -17.58 1.88
C TYR A 178 1.91 -17.68 2.81
N ASN A 179 1.45 -16.53 3.29
CA ASN A 179 0.09 -16.38 3.81
C ASN A 179 -0.85 -16.09 2.66
N VAL A 180 -2.07 -16.59 2.71
CA VAL A 180 -3.11 -16.25 1.72
C VAL A 180 -4.18 -15.42 2.40
N GLU A 181 -4.51 -14.29 1.81
CA GLU A 181 -5.59 -13.41 2.23
C GLU A 181 -6.66 -13.39 1.16
N PHE A 182 -7.91 -13.61 1.56
CA PHE A 182 -9.07 -13.59 0.67
C PHE A 182 -9.88 -12.33 0.92
N VAL A 183 -10.33 -11.70 -0.16
CA VAL A 183 -11.35 -10.65 -0.13
C VAL A 183 -12.48 -11.10 -1.03
N LEU A 184 -13.61 -11.46 -0.43
CA LEU A 184 -14.76 -12.00 -1.12
C LEU A 184 -15.88 -10.95 -1.14
N THR A 185 -16.39 -10.60 -2.32
CA THR A 185 -17.48 -9.63 -2.50
C THR A 185 -18.64 -10.22 -3.28
N SER A 186 -19.85 -9.86 -2.90
CA SER A 186 -21.10 -10.25 -3.54
C SER A 186 -22.18 -9.26 -3.11
N ASN A 187 -23.16 -8.99 -3.96
CA ASN A 187 -24.34 -8.20 -3.57
C ASN A 187 -25.47 -9.13 -3.13
N GLY A 188 -26.27 -8.71 -2.14
CA GLY A 188 -27.51 -9.40 -1.75
C GLY A 188 -27.44 -10.29 -0.51
N ASP A 189 -26.24 -10.66 -0.05
CA ASP A 189 -26.02 -11.30 1.26
C ASP A 189 -25.30 -10.32 2.21
N SER A 190 -25.87 -10.12 3.40
CA SER A 190 -25.38 -9.17 4.41
C SER A 190 -24.03 -9.54 5.03
N ASN A 191 -23.57 -10.78 4.84
CA ASN A 191 -22.28 -11.22 5.37
C ASN A 191 -21.09 -10.72 4.55
N PHE A 192 -21.32 -10.26 3.32
CA PHE A 192 -20.29 -9.68 2.47
C PHE A 192 -20.01 -8.21 2.83
N PRO A 193 -18.77 -7.72 2.63
CA PRO A 193 -17.60 -8.47 2.20
C PRO A 193 -17.14 -9.48 3.26
N MET A 194 -16.60 -10.62 2.81
CA MET A 194 -15.96 -11.58 3.69
C MET A 194 -14.45 -11.58 3.50
N PHE A 195 -13.73 -11.80 4.58
CA PHE A 195 -12.27 -11.86 4.62
C PHE A 195 -11.83 -13.23 5.09
N GLY A 196 -10.94 -13.85 4.33
CA GLY A 196 -10.36 -15.15 4.65
C GLY A 196 -8.86 -15.05 4.89
N THR A 197 -8.33 -15.91 5.75
CA THR A 197 -6.87 -16.03 5.94
C THR A 197 -6.46 -17.48 6.03
N LYS A 198 -5.38 -17.84 5.34
CA LYS A 198 -4.69 -19.13 5.46
C LYS A 198 -3.23 -18.89 5.85
N HIS A 199 -2.84 -19.45 7.00
CA HIS A 199 -1.47 -19.37 7.49
C HIS A 199 -0.62 -20.55 6.97
N PRO A 200 0.67 -20.38 6.66
CA PRO A 200 1.51 -21.47 6.13
C PRO A 200 1.78 -22.64 7.08
N SER A 201 1.40 -22.51 8.36
CA SER A 201 1.47 -23.60 9.34
C SER A 201 0.13 -24.29 9.59
N SER A 202 -0.90 -23.97 8.80
CA SER A 202 -2.26 -24.51 8.93
C SER A 202 -2.81 -24.87 7.57
N ASP A 203 -3.50 -26.01 7.49
CA ASP A 203 -4.26 -26.41 6.32
C ASP A 203 -5.69 -25.84 6.34
N GLU A 204 -6.11 -25.22 7.45
CA GLU A 204 -7.42 -24.59 7.56
C GLU A 204 -7.38 -23.14 7.07
N ILE A 205 -8.43 -22.76 6.32
CA ILE A 205 -8.72 -21.36 5.98
C ILE A 205 -9.79 -20.86 6.96
N THR A 206 -9.53 -19.72 7.60
CA THR A 206 -10.50 -19.07 8.47
C THR A 206 -11.17 -17.93 7.72
N PHE A 207 -12.51 -17.89 7.70
CA PHE A 207 -13.28 -16.81 7.08
C PHE A 207 -14.07 -16.02 8.12
N THR A 208 -14.21 -14.73 7.88
CA THR A 208 -14.96 -13.78 8.71
C THR A 208 -15.77 -12.84 7.82
N GLY A 209 -17.07 -12.73 8.05
CA GLY A 209 -17.93 -11.79 7.33
C GLY A 209 -17.96 -10.40 7.95
N ALA A 210 -18.44 -9.42 7.19
CA ALA A 210 -18.64 -8.04 7.66
C ALA A 210 -19.75 -7.92 8.73
N ASN A 211 -20.62 -8.91 8.85
CA ASN A 211 -21.60 -8.98 9.92
C ASN A 211 -20.91 -9.31 11.26
N VAL A 212 -20.43 -8.27 11.93
CA VAL A 212 -20.03 -8.31 13.33
C VAL A 212 -21.20 -7.84 14.18
N VAL A 213 -22.08 -8.76 14.56
CA VAL A 213 -22.84 -8.59 15.80
C VAL A 213 -22.79 -9.91 16.52
N ASP A 214 -21.73 -10.13 17.32
CA ASP A 214 -21.91 -11.00 18.47
C ASP A 214 -22.92 -10.28 19.36
N GLN A 215 -24.20 -10.54 19.08
CA GLN A 215 -25.34 -9.99 19.80
C GLN A 215 -25.16 -10.30 21.28
N ALA A 216 -24.59 -11.47 21.61
CA ALA A 216 -24.30 -11.84 22.99
C ALA A 216 -23.19 -10.97 23.62
N ALA A 217 -22.16 -10.57 22.89
CA ALA A 217 -21.17 -9.60 23.39
C ALA A 217 -21.79 -8.21 23.58
N THR A 218 -22.66 -7.79 22.65
CA THR A 218 -23.39 -6.52 22.71
C THR A 218 -24.37 -6.49 23.89
N ASP A 219 -25.09 -7.59 24.11
CA ASP A 219 -26.04 -7.78 25.21
C ASP A 219 -25.32 -7.90 26.56
N ARG A 220 -24.13 -8.51 26.61
CA ARG A 220 -23.26 -8.50 27.80
C ARG A 220 -22.78 -7.08 28.12
N ALA A 221 -22.33 -6.31 27.14
CA ALA A 221 -21.91 -4.93 27.36
C ALA A 221 -23.08 -4.06 27.88
N ASN A 222 -24.25 -4.19 27.27
CA ASN A 222 -25.45 -3.44 27.66
C ASN A 222 -25.99 -3.84 29.04
N SER A 223 -25.96 -5.13 29.38
CA SER A 223 -26.35 -5.58 30.73
C SER A 223 -25.37 -5.12 31.81
N THR A 224 -24.08 -4.98 31.48
CA THR A 224 -23.08 -4.45 32.43
C THR A 224 -23.21 -2.95 32.65
N LEU A 225 -23.59 -2.18 31.61
CA LEU A 225 -23.88 -0.74 31.71
C LEU A 225 -25.15 -0.44 32.53
N ASN A 226 -26.16 -1.31 32.47
CA ASN A 226 -27.39 -1.16 33.25
C ASN A 226 -27.25 -1.58 34.72
N GLN A 227 -26.18 -2.29 35.10
CA GLN A 227 -25.90 -2.67 36.48
C GLN A 227 -25.01 -1.67 37.24
N SER A 228 -24.25 -0.83 36.55
CA SER A 228 -23.39 0.18 37.17
C SER A 228 -24.10 1.52 37.47
N GLY A 229 -25.40 1.61 37.14
CA GLY A 229 -26.24 2.78 37.37
C GLY A 229 -27.26 2.64 38.53
N GLN A 230 -27.14 1.60 39.37
CA GLN A 230 -27.90 1.46 40.63
C GLN A 230 -27.01 1.64 41.86
#